data_AF-A0A9E6EI82-F1
#
_entry.id   AF-A0A9E6EI82-F1
#
_cell.length_a   1.000
_cell.length_b   1.000
_cell.length_c   1.000
_cell.angle_alpha   90.00
_cell.angle_beta   90.00
_cell.angle_gamma   90.00
#
_symmetry.space_group_name_H-M   'P 1'
#
loop_
_entity.id
_entity.type
_entity.pdbx_description
1 polymer ?
#
loop_
_entity_poly.entity_id
_entity_poly.type
_entity_poly.pdbx_seq_one_letter_code
_entity_poly.pdbx_strand_id
1 'polypeptide(L)'
;MSEQKEELKDYAGGWIMEKKGTDFPFFLKLAFPIIGLGCVAYIVLQMMGDVDHATRGAFVQQFNKVTQTSPALQYAVAILALIYVVIMAVFTFRSVKEH
;
A
#
# COMPACT_ATOMS: atom_id res chain seq x y z
N MET A 1 -46.85 -7.07 6.25
CA MET A 1 -45.63 -6.99 5.41
C MET A 1 -44.45 -7.23 6.33
N SER A 2 -43.82 -8.40 6.22
CA SER A 2 -42.65 -8.75 7.02
C SER A 2 -41.45 -7.92 6.57
N GLU A 3 -41.01 -6.98 7.40
CA GLU A 3 -39.73 -6.29 7.23
C GLU A 3 -38.61 -7.33 7.32
N GLN A 4 -38.09 -7.75 6.16
CA GLN A 4 -36.86 -8.51 6.10
C GLN A 4 -35.74 -7.57 6.56
N LYS A 5 -35.30 -7.70 7.82
CA LYS A 5 -34.04 -7.11 8.27
C LYS A 5 -32.94 -7.72 7.42
N GLU A 6 -32.52 -7.02 6.36
CA GLU A 6 -31.31 -7.38 5.62
C GLU A 6 -30.18 -7.44 6.64
N GLU A 7 -29.61 -8.63 6.83
CA GLU A 7 -28.50 -8.88 7.75
C GLU A 7 -27.23 -8.23 7.20
N LEU A 8 -27.13 -6.91 7.31
CA LEU A 8 -25.99 -6.13 6.85
C LEU A 8 -24.76 -6.51 7.69
N LYS A 9 -23.67 -6.90 7.04
CA LYS A 9 -22.39 -7.07 7.72
C LYS A 9 -21.79 -5.68 7.89
N ASP A 10 -21.64 -5.26 9.14
CA ASP A 10 -20.98 -4.03 9.50
C ASP A 10 -19.47 -4.25 9.50
N TYR A 11 -18.80 -3.56 8.59
CA TYR A 11 -17.36 -3.39 8.61
C TYR A 11 -17.03 -1.93 8.95
N ALA A 12 -16.04 -1.75 9.85
CA ALA A 12 -15.55 -0.44 10.27
C ALA A 12 -16.59 0.47 10.95
N GLY A 13 -17.47 -0.08 11.79
CA GLY A 13 -18.33 0.71 12.69
C GLY A 13 -19.38 1.54 11.94
N GLY A 14 -19.99 0.96 10.90
CA GLY A 14 -21.06 1.53 10.10
C GLY A 14 -20.60 2.26 8.85
N TRP A 15 -19.29 2.38 8.60
CA TRP A 15 -18.75 3.05 7.41
C TRP A 15 -18.80 2.19 6.15
N ILE A 16 -18.76 0.87 6.31
CA ILE A 16 -18.89 -0.09 5.23
C ILE A 16 -20.02 -1.05 5.61
N MET A 17 -21.18 -0.86 4.98
CA MET A 17 -22.34 -1.72 5.14
C MET A 17 -22.47 -2.60 3.90
N GLU A 18 -22.13 -3.89 4.01
CA GLU A 18 -22.30 -4.84 2.92
C GLU A 18 -23.58 -5.65 3.08
N LYS A 19 -24.33 -5.80 1.98
CA LYS A 19 -25.45 -6.73 1.90
C LYS A 19 -24.92 -8.16 2.07
N LYS A 20 -25.58 -8.97 2.91
CA LYS A 20 -25.21 -10.39 3.09
C LYS A 20 -25.20 -11.10 1.73
N GLY A 21 -24.07 -11.72 1.38
CA GLY A 21 -23.92 -12.50 0.15
C GLY A 21 -23.35 -11.74 -1.05
N THR A 22 -23.07 -10.44 -0.93
CA THR A 22 -22.14 -9.76 -1.84
C THR A 22 -20.74 -9.81 -1.24
N ASP A 23 -19.91 -10.73 -1.72
CA ASP A 23 -18.49 -10.75 -1.36
C ASP A 23 -17.77 -9.48 -1.87
N PHE A 24 -16.81 -8.98 -1.09
CA PHE A 24 -15.94 -7.89 -1.50
C PHE A 24 -15.35 -8.18 -2.90
N PRO A 25 -15.56 -7.29 -3.88
CA PRO A 25 -15.04 -7.46 -5.23
C PRO A 25 -13.54 -7.74 -5.23
N PHE A 26 -13.12 -8.75 -6.00
CA PHE A 26 -11.72 -9.18 -6.05
C PHE A 26 -10.75 -8.04 -6.42
N PHE A 27 -11.18 -7.11 -7.28
CA PHE A 27 -10.37 -5.94 -7.64
C PHE A 27 -10.09 -5.01 -6.45
N LEU A 28 -11.03 -4.86 -5.51
CA LEU A 28 -10.83 -4.07 -4.29
C LEU A 28 -9.88 -4.76 -3.31
N LYS A 29 -9.90 -6.10 -3.26
CA LYS A 29 -8.91 -6.88 -2.49
C LYS A 29 -7.50 -6.72 -3.04
N LEU A 30 -7.36 -6.62 -4.37
CA LEU A 30 -6.08 -6.39 -5.03
C LEU A 30 -5.58 -4.94 -4.97
N ALA A 31 -6.46 -3.97 -4.74
CA ALA A 31 -6.08 -2.56 -4.71
C ALA A 31 -4.96 -2.30 -3.68
N PHE A 32 -5.09 -2.84 -2.46
CA PHE A 32 -4.10 -2.61 -1.40
C PHE A 32 -2.71 -3.18 -1.74
N PRO A 33 -2.56 -4.47 -2.14
CA PRO A 33 -1.27 -4.98 -2.59
C PRO A 33 -0.70 -4.23 -3.80
N ILE A 34 -1.52 -3.91 -4.80
CA ILE A 34 -1.04 -3.25 -6.03
C ILE A 34 -0.55 -1.84 -5.75
N ILE A 35 -1.34 -1.04 -5.01
CA ILE A 35 -0.93 0.32 -4.61
C ILE A 35 0.31 0.25 -3.73
N GLY A 36 0.36 -0.69 -2.78
CA GLY A 36 1.52 -0.91 -1.92
C GLY A 36 2.79 -1.23 -2.71
N LEU A 37 2.72 -2.14 -3.70
CA LEU A 37 3.83 -2.44 -4.60
C LEU A 37 4.25 -1.21 -5.42
N GLY A 38 3.29 -0.42 -5.90
CA GLY A 38 3.56 0.85 -6.58
C GLY A 38 4.34 1.83 -5.69
N CYS A 39 3.96 1.96 -4.42
CA CYS A 39 4.69 2.78 -3.45
C CYS A 39 6.11 2.28 -3.20
N VAL A 40 6.31 0.96 -3.04
CA VAL A 40 7.66 0.38 -2.86
C VAL A 40 8.51 0.62 -4.12
N ALA A 41 7.96 0.38 -5.30
CA ALA A 41 8.65 0.64 -6.55
C ALA A 41 9.04 2.12 -6.69
N TYR A 42 8.14 3.04 -6.34
CA TYR A 42 8.42 4.47 -6.33
C TYR A 42 9.57 4.82 -5.38
N ILE A 43 9.58 4.29 -4.15
CA ILE A 43 10.66 4.50 -3.19
C ILE A 43 12.00 4.03 -3.75
N VAL A 44 12.04 2.86 -4.38
CA VAL A 44 13.28 2.29 -4.94
C VAL A 44 13.77 3.11 -6.15
N LEU A 45 12.88 3.51 -7.05
CA LEU A 45 13.24 4.27 -8.24
C LEU A 45 13.62 5.72 -7.92
N GLN A 46 12.99 6.32 -6.92
CA GLN A 46 13.20 7.71 -6.50
C GLN A 46 14.03 7.82 -5.22
N MET A 47 14.81 6.79 -4.90
CA MET A 47 15.52 6.66 -3.63
C MET A 47 16.48 7.84 -3.36
N MET A 48 17.13 8.34 -4.41
CA MET A 48 18.01 9.52 -4.35
C MET A 48 17.32 10.82 -4.76
N GLY A 49 16.02 10.77 -5.04
CA GLY A 49 15.28 11.84 -5.68
C GLY A 49 15.66 12.02 -7.15
N ASP A 50 15.28 13.15 -7.72
CA ASP A 50 15.35 13.43 -9.14
C ASP A 50 16.74 13.93 -9.58
N VAL A 51 17.76 13.10 -9.33
CA VAL A 51 19.19 13.41 -9.55
C VAL A 51 19.57 13.55 -11.03
N ASP A 52 18.77 12.98 -11.94
CA ASP A 52 19.02 12.98 -13.38
C ASP A 52 18.23 14.06 -14.13
N HIS A 53 17.47 14.91 -13.41
CA HIS A 53 16.72 15.97 -14.05
C HIS A 53 17.63 17.07 -14.61
N ALA A 54 17.40 17.45 -15.87
CA ALA A 54 18.21 18.41 -16.61
C ALA A 54 18.46 19.75 -15.89
N THR A 55 17.50 20.22 -15.11
CA THR A 55 17.56 21.53 -14.42
C THR A 55 17.74 21.46 -12.91
N ARG A 56 17.22 20.41 -12.24
CA ARG A 56 17.21 20.32 -10.76
C ARG A 56 18.11 19.23 -10.19
N GLY A 57 18.59 18.31 -11.02
CA GLY A 57 19.40 17.17 -10.58
C GLY A 57 20.66 17.58 -9.83
N ALA A 58 21.35 18.63 -10.31
CA ALA A 58 22.53 19.17 -9.65
C ALA A 58 22.25 19.63 -8.20
N PHE A 59 21.11 20.26 -7.94
CA PHE A 59 20.73 20.69 -6.59
C PHE A 59 20.39 19.51 -5.69
N VAL A 60 19.69 18.49 -6.22
CA VAL A 60 19.37 17.26 -5.48
C VAL A 60 20.65 16.50 -5.11
N GLN A 61 21.60 16.41 -6.02
CA GLN A 61 22.90 15.78 -5.75
C GLN A 61 23.71 16.56 -4.70
N GLN A 62 23.70 17.89 -4.73
CA GLN A 62 24.33 18.72 -3.71
C GLN A 62 23.68 18.54 -2.34
N PHE A 63 22.35 18.52 -2.30
CA PHE A 63 21.59 18.26 -1.09
C PHE A 63 21.96 16.90 -0.48
N ASN A 64 21.96 15.83 -1.28
CA ASN A 64 22.32 14.49 -0.82
C ASN A 64 23.74 14.41 -0.23
N LYS A 65 24.69 15.19 -0.77
CA LYS A 65 26.07 15.27 -0.25
C LYS A 65 26.12 15.91 1.13
N VAL A 66 25.35 16.98 1.37
CA VAL A 66 25.36 17.69 2.66
C VAL A 66 24.53 17.01 3.74
N THR A 67 23.48 16.27 3.35
CA THR A 67 22.63 15.52 4.29
C THR A 67 23.14 14.12 4.60
N GLN A 68 24.28 13.72 4.02
CA GLN A 68 24.84 12.38 4.18
C GLN A 68 23.82 11.28 3.86
N THR A 69 23.13 11.42 2.73
CA THR A 69 22.11 10.46 2.30
C THR A 69 22.72 9.06 2.26
N SER A 70 22.08 8.12 2.98
CA SER A 70 22.55 6.73 3.11
C SER A 70 21.70 5.79 2.26
N PRO A 71 22.23 5.26 1.14
CA PRO A 71 21.52 4.27 0.34
C PRO A 71 21.14 3.04 1.16
N ALA A 72 22.00 2.63 2.09
CA ALA A 72 21.76 1.46 2.93
C ALA A 72 20.53 1.62 3.83
N LEU A 73 20.37 2.80 4.46
CA LEU A 73 19.20 3.10 5.29
C LEU A 73 17.92 3.14 4.45
N GLN A 74 17.99 3.72 3.25
CA GLN A 74 16.85 3.81 2.35
C GLN A 74 16.40 2.43 1.84
N TYR A 75 17.33 1.55 1.47
CA TYR A 75 17.01 0.16 1.14
C TYR A 75 16.41 -0.60 2.33
N ALA A 76 16.90 -0.37 3.56
CA ALA A 76 16.30 -0.97 4.75
C ALA A 76 14.83 -0.55 4.92
N VAL A 77 14.51 0.73 4.72
CA VAL A 77 13.12 1.24 4.74
C VAL A 77 12.29 0.62 3.62
N ALA A 78 12.83 0.52 2.40
CA ALA A 78 12.13 -0.11 1.28
C ALA A 78 11.81 -1.60 1.53
N ILE A 79 12.74 -2.33 2.16
CA ILE A 79 12.53 -3.73 2.57
C ILE A 79 11.42 -3.83 3.63
N LEU A 80 11.41 -2.95 4.63
CA LEU A 80 10.36 -2.93 5.66
C LEU A 80 8.98 -2.64 5.04
N ALA A 81 8.91 -1.69 4.11
CA ALA A 81 7.69 -1.39 3.37
C ALA A 81 7.23 -2.60 2.53
N LEU A 82 8.15 -3.31 1.86
CA LEU A 82 7.83 -4.51 1.11
C LEU A 82 7.31 -5.64 2.02
N ILE A 83 7.94 -5.87 3.17
CA ILE A 83 7.48 -6.85 4.16
C ILE A 83 6.05 -6.54 4.60
N TYR A 84 5.74 -5.27 4.89
CA TYR A 84 4.39 -4.85 5.24
C TYR A 84 3.38 -5.19 4.12
N VAL A 85 3.70 -4.88 2.85
CA VAL A 85 2.83 -5.19 1.71
C VAL A 85 2.60 -6.71 1.58
N VAL A 86 3.64 -7.52 1.78
CA VAL A 86 3.53 -8.98 1.76
C VAL A 86 2.63 -9.48 2.89
N ILE A 87 2.80 -8.99 4.12
CA ILE A 87 1.94 -9.37 5.26
C ILE A 87 0.49 -8.98 4.99
N MET A 88 0.25 -7.77 4.48
CA MET A 88 -1.09 -7.30 4.10
C MET A 88 -1.72 -8.20 3.05
N ALA A 89 -0.99 -8.53 1.97
CA ALA A 89 -1.49 -9.43 0.94
C ALA A 89 -1.83 -10.81 1.53
N VAL A 90 -0.94 -11.40 2.33
CA VAL A 90 -1.18 -12.68 2.99
C VAL A 90 -2.41 -12.62 3.88
N PHE A 91 -2.60 -11.55 4.66
CA PHE A 91 -3.77 -11.38 5.52
C PHE A 91 -5.06 -11.28 4.70
N THR A 92 -5.09 -10.44 3.66
CA THR A 92 -6.24 -10.26 2.77
C THR A 92 -6.66 -11.56 2.08
N PHE A 93 -5.71 -12.45 1.73
CA PHE A 93 -6.03 -13.72 1.07
C PHE A 93 -6.21 -14.90 2.03
N ARG A 94 -5.69 -14.83 3.27
CA ARG A 94 -5.94 -15.85 4.31
C ARG A 94 -7.31 -15.70 4.96
N SER A 95 -7.80 -14.48 5.17
CA SER A 95 -9.16 -14.25 5.70
C SER A 95 -10.26 -14.81 4.77
N VAL A 96 -9.95 -14.99 3.49
CA VAL A 96 -10.86 -15.64 2.52
C VAL A 96 -11.04 -17.13 2.79
N LYS A 97 -10.13 -17.79 3.52
CA LYS A 97 -10.22 -19.22 3.79
C LYS A 97 -11.09 -19.57 5.01
N GLU A 98 -11.46 -18.58 5.83
CA GLU A 98 -12.25 -18.76 7.06
C GLU A 98 -13.72 -18.28 6.94
N HIS A 99 -14.20 -17.93 5.75
CA HIS A 99 -15.58 -17.53 5.50
C HIS A 99 -16.32 -18.47 4.56
#